data_AF-A0A0N7L7C8-F1
#
_entry.id   AF-A0A0N7L7C8-F1
#
_cell.length_a   1.000
_cell.length_b   1.000
_cell.length_c   1.000
_cell.angle_alpha   90.00
_cell.angle_beta   90.00
_cell.angle_gamma   90.00
#
_symmetry.space_group_name_H-M   'P 1'
#
loop_
_entity.id
_entity.type
_entity.pdbx_description
1 polymer ?
#
loop_
_entity_poly.entity_id
_entity_poly.type
_entity_poly.pdbx_seq_one_letter_code
_entity_poly.pdbx_strand_id
1 'polypeptide(L)'
;MTKEAKKRGYVMTSRSRPLNKMDIDEFDYIICMDDKNKAAVLEAAMAWGGPSCRDLARDKISMMTDYCNTFKDATRIPDPWYEGGFDHVLDLLEDACEGLYNHLMARNEQSKS
;
A
#
# COMPACT_ATOMS: atom_id res chain seq x y z
N MET A 1 12.21 3.23 12.29
CA MET A 1 10.79 3.60 12.07
C MET A 1 10.04 3.82 13.38
N THR A 2 9.95 2.83 14.27
CA THR A 2 9.16 2.88 15.51
C THR A 2 9.43 4.09 16.40
N LYS A 3 10.68 4.55 16.51
CA LYS A 3 11.03 5.75 17.29
C LYS A 3 10.39 7.01 16.70
N GLU A 4 10.47 7.20 15.39
CA GLU A 4 9.94 8.38 14.70
C GLU A 4 8.41 8.32 14.61
N ALA A 5 7.84 7.15 14.34
CA ALA A 5 6.40 6.91 14.37
C ALA A 5 5.80 7.23 15.76
N LYS A 6 6.49 6.84 16.84
CA LYS A 6 6.07 7.13 18.21
C LYS A 6 6.10 8.63 18.54
N LYS A 7 7.04 9.40 17.97
CA LYS A 7 7.04 10.88 18.13
C LYS A 7 5.79 11.51 17.51
N ARG A 8 5.23 10.89 16.46
CA ARG A 8 3.99 11.29 15.80
C ARG A 8 2.73 10.62 16.38
N GLY A 9 2.86 9.92 17.51
CA GLY A 9 1.72 9.30 18.20
C GLY A 9 1.32 7.92 17.68
N TYR A 10 2.00 7.35 16.69
CA TYR A 10 1.69 6.01 16.18
C TYR A 10 2.39 4.92 16.98
N VAL A 11 1.62 3.91 17.39
CA VAL A 11 2.14 2.69 17.99
C VAL A 11 2.15 1.58 16.92
N MET A 12 3.33 1.25 16.43
CA MET A 12 3.50 0.15 15.47
C MET A 12 3.49 -1.19 16.22
N THR A 13 2.34 -1.87 16.23
CA THR A 13 2.16 -3.19 16.86
C THR A 13 2.21 -4.35 15.87
N SER A 14 2.33 -4.08 14.58
CA SER A 14 2.32 -5.10 13.53
C SER A 14 3.57 -5.98 13.56
N ARG A 15 3.37 -7.25 13.18
CA ARG A 15 4.45 -8.22 12.93
C ARG A 15 4.55 -8.47 11.43
N SER A 16 5.78 -8.52 10.92
CA SER A 16 6.01 -8.87 9.53
C SER A 16 5.46 -10.27 9.24
N ARG A 17 4.76 -10.40 8.11
CA ARG A 17 4.32 -11.69 7.55
C ARG A 17 4.52 -11.66 6.04
N PRO A 18 4.85 -12.78 5.40
CA PRO A 18 4.86 -12.86 3.95
C PRO A 18 3.44 -12.73 3.37
N LEU A 19 3.36 -12.22 2.14
CA LEU A 19 2.17 -12.35 1.31
C LEU A 19 1.92 -13.82 1.00
N ASN A 20 0.66 -14.23 0.96
CA ASN A 20 0.23 -15.56 0.55
C ASN A 20 -0.95 -15.48 -0.43
N LYS A 21 -1.31 -16.62 -1.03
CA LYS A 21 -2.38 -16.68 -2.04
C LYS A 21 -3.72 -16.16 -1.52
N MET A 22 -4.10 -16.47 -0.29
CA MET A 22 -5.39 -16.06 0.28
C MET A 22 -5.48 -14.54 0.41
N ASP A 23 -4.36 -13.83 0.57
CA ASP A 23 -4.37 -12.37 0.58
C ASP A 23 -4.90 -11.80 -0.75
N ILE A 24 -4.58 -12.43 -1.89
CA ILE A 24 -5.09 -12.01 -3.20
C ILE A 24 -6.60 -12.23 -3.29
N ASP A 25 -7.11 -13.28 -2.66
CA ASP A 25 -8.53 -13.64 -2.70
C ASP A 25 -9.35 -12.76 -1.74
N GLU A 26 -8.86 -12.57 -0.51
CA GLU A 26 -9.58 -11.93 0.60
C GLU A 26 -9.56 -10.40 0.59
N PHE A 27 -8.45 -9.76 0.20
CA PHE A 27 -8.38 -8.30 0.22
C PHE A 27 -9.01 -7.68 -1.01
N ASP A 28 -9.77 -6.60 -0.82
CA ASP A 28 -10.27 -5.77 -1.92
C ASP A 28 -9.16 -4.92 -2.56
N TYR A 29 -8.16 -4.54 -1.76
CA TYR A 29 -7.06 -3.68 -2.16
C TYR A 29 -5.71 -4.21 -1.65
N ILE A 30 -4.70 -4.16 -2.52
CA ILE A 30 -3.30 -4.45 -2.19
C ILE A 30 -2.48 -3.20 -2.48
N ILE A 31 -2.20 -2.43 -1.42
CA ILE A 31 -1.49 -1.16 -1.54
C ILE A 31 0.02 -1.39 -1.53
N CYS A 32 0.68 -1.11 -2.66
CA CYS A 32 2.12 -1.30 -2.83
C CYS A 32 2.89 -0.01 -2.51
N MET A 33 4.01 -0.12 -1.79
CA MET A 33 4.84 1.03 -1.40
C MET A 33 5.76 1.50 -2.55
N ASP A 34 6.23 0.56 -3.38
CA ASP A 34 7.09 0.82 -4.52
C ASP A 34 6.84 -0.20 -5.67
N ASP A 35 7.51 0.00 -6.80
CA ASP A 35 7.36 -0.88 -7.97
C ASP A 35 7.87 -2.31 -7.71
N LYS A 36 8.81 -2.50 -6.78
CA LYS A 36 9.32 -3.82 -6.42
C LYS A 36 8.25 -4.63 -5.68
N ASN A 37 7.50 -3.98 -4.79
CA ASN A 37 6.36 -4.58 -4.10
C ASN A 37 5.32 -5.03 -5.13
N LYS A 38 4.96 -4.15 -6.07
CA LYS A 38 4.01 -4.45 -7.15
C LYS A 38 4.46 -5.62 -8.03
N ALA A 39 5.72 -5.62 -8.45
CA ALA A 39 6.28 -6.72 -9.24
C ALA A 39 6.22 -8.05 -8.46
N ALA A 40 6.61 -8.04 -7.19
CA ALA A 40 6.60 -9.22 -6.34
C ALA A 40 5.18 -9.80 -6.13
N VAL A 41 4.17 -8.94 -5.95
CA VAL A 41 2.77 -9.39 -5.85
C VAL A 41 2.32 -10.08 -7.15
N LEU A 42 2.61 -9.47 -8.31
CA LEU A 42 2.21 -10.02 -9.61
C LEU A 42 2.94 -11.33 -9.95
N GLU A 43 4.23 -11.43 -9.62
CA GLU A 43 5.01 -12.66 -9.77
C GLU A 43 4.48 -13.77 -8.86
N ALA A 44 4.19 -13.47 -7.59
CA ALA A 44 3.63 -14.42 -6.65
C ALA A 44 2.24 -14.91 -7.09
N ALA A 45 1.36 -14.01 -7.52
CA ALA A 45 0.04 -14.36 -8.04
C ALA A 45 0.12 -15.26 -9.29
N MET A 46 1.06 -14.97 -10.20
CA MET A 46 1.33 -15.83 -11.36
C MET A 46 1.78 -17.23 -10.92
N ALA A 47 2.66 -17.34 -9.92
CA ALA A 47 3.12 -18.61 -9.40
C ALA A 47 2.03 -19.42 -8.68
N TRP A 48 1.11 -18.75 -7.97
CA TRP A 48 0.07 -19.41 -7.17
C TRP A 48 -1.19 -19.80 -7.93
N GLY A 49 -1.51 -19.11 -9.02
CA GLY A 49 -2.76 -19.32 -9.75
C GLY A 49 -2.73 -18.96 -11.22
N GLY A 50 -1.54 -18.74 -11.80
CA GLY A 50 -1.38 -18.47 -13.23
C GLY A 50 -1.95 -17.11 -13.66
N PRO A 51 -2.23 -16.94 -14.97
CA PRO A 51 -2.68 -15.68 -15.53
C PRO A 51 -3.92 -15.11 -14.85
N SER A 52 -4.93 -15.93 -14.53
CA SER A 52 -6.17 -15.48 -13.91
C SER A 52 -5.95 -14.88 -12.51
N CYS A 53 -5.06 -15.48 -11.70
CA CYS A 53 -4.73 -14.95 -10.37
C CYS A 53 -3.88 -13.68 -10.48
N ARG A 54 -2.96 -13.61 -11.45
CA ARG A 54 -2.20 -12.39 -11.75
C ARG A 54 -3.11 -11.25 -12.19
N ASP A 55 -4.12 -11.52 -13.00
CA ASP A 55 -5.10 -10.51 -13.44
C ASP A 55 -5.96 -10.04 -12.27
N LEU A 56 -6.45 -10.95 -11.42
CA LEU A 56 -7.15 -10.58 -10.20
C LEU A 56 -6.29 -9.70 -9.28
N ALA A 57 -5.02 -10.06 -9.08
CA ALA A 57 -4.09 -9.25 -8.30
C ALA A 57 -3.88 -7.87 -8.95
N ARG A 58 -3.70 -7.82 -10.27
CA ARG A 58 -3.53 -6.57 -11.03
C ARG A 58 -4.71 -5.61 -10.85
N ASP A 59 -5.93 -6.13 -10.79
CA ASP A 59 -7.13 -5.32 -10.61
C ASP A 59 -7.29 -4.79 -9.16
N LYS A 60 -6.65 -5.45 -8.20
CA LYS A 60 -6.67 -5.08 -6.76
C LYS A 60 -5.49 -4.23 -6.32
N ILE A 61 -4.42 -4.15 -7.12
CA ILE A 61 -3.21 -3.40 -6.79
C ILE A 61 -3.40 -1.91 -7.08
N SER A 62 -2.96 -1.08 -6.13
CA SER A 62 -2.68 0.34 -6.33
C SER A 62 -1.39 0.73 -5.62
N MET A 63 -0.79 1.85 -6.03
CA MET A 63 0.40 2.39 -5.36
C MET A 63 -0.04 3.29 -4.21
N MET A 64 0.70 3.29 -3.10
CA MET A 64 0.42 4.20 -1.98
C MET A 64 0.46 5.66 -2.44
N THR A 65 1.38 6.00 -3.33
CA THR A 65 1.53 7.35 -3.89
C THR A 65 0.38 7.77 -4.81
N ASP A 66 -0.43 6.84 -5.32
CA ASP A 66 -1.64 7.17 -6.10
C ASP A 66 -2.66 7.95 -5.26
N TYR A 67 -2.53 7.88 -3.93
CA TYR A 67 -3.42 8.52 -2.97
C TYR A 67 -2.84 9.78 -2.32
N CYS A 68 -1.65 10.23 -2.71
CA CYS A 68 -1.08 11.48 -2.19
C CYS A 68 -1.90 12.70 -2.65
N ASN A 69 -2.34 13.55 -1.73
CA ASN A 69 -3.03 14.80 -2.05
C ASN A 69 -2.05 15.96 -2.25
N THR A 70 -1.00 15.99 -1.43
CA THR A 70 0.01 17.06 -1.39
C THR A 70 1.23 16.66 -2.22
N PHE A 71 1.74 15.44 -2.04
CA PHE A 71 2.97 14.96 -2.68
C PHE A 71 2.69 14.26 -4.02
N LYS A 72 2.02 14.96 -4.96
CA LYS A 72 1.54 14.37 -6.22
C LYS A 72 2.65 13.89 -7.18
N ASP A 73 3.85 14.44 -7.03
CA ASP A 73 5.01 14.05 -7.85
C ASP A 73 5.77 12.84 -7.25
N ALA A 74 5.35 12.34 -6.08
CA ALA A 74 5.97 11.17 -5.48
C ALA A 74 5.66 9.92 -6.32
N THR A 75 6.71 9.22 -6.75
CA THR A 75 6.58 8.01 -7.57
C THR A 75 6.65 6.71 -6.77
N ARG A 76 7.11 6.79 -5.52
CA ARG A 76 7.16 5.67 -4.57
C ARG A 76 7.29 6.18 -3.14
N ILE A 77 7.01 5.30 -2.19
CA ILE A 77 7.39 5.46 -0.78
C ILE A 77 8.78 4.81 -0.59
N PRO A 78 9.83 5.58 -0.27
CA PRO A 78 11.18 5.02 -0.07
C PRO A 78 11.22 4.04 1.11
N ASP A 79 12.12 3.04 1.06
CA ASP A 79 12.35 2.16 2.21
C ASP A 79 13.25 2.90 3.23
N PRO A 80 12.71 3.26 4.40
CA PRO A 80 13.46 4.08 5.34
C PRO A 80 14.58 3.33 6.05
N TRP A 81 14.63 1.99 5.97
CA TRP A 81 15.72 1.20 6.54
C TRP A 81 16.97 1.21 5.68
N TYR A 82 16.82 1.27 4.36
CA TYR A 82 17.94 1.30 3.42
C TYR A 82 18.31 2.72 2.97
N GLU A 83 17.31 3.61 2.89
CA GLU A 83 17.47 4.95 2.31
C GLU A 83 17.46 6.05 3.38
N GLY A 84 17.11 5.73 4.62
CA GLY A 84 16.92 6.72 5.69
C GLY A 84 15.69 7.59 5.44
N GLY A 85 15.64 8.77 6.07
CA GLY A 85 14.54 9.72 5.85
C GLY A 85 13.19 9.30 6.43
N PHE A 86 13.18 8.69 7.63
CA PHE A 86 11.96 8.26 8.31
C PHE A 86 10.88 9.35 8.39
N ASP A 87 11.27 10.60 8.61
CA ASP A 87 10.31 11.72 8.66
C ASP A 87 9.62 11.94 7.32
N HIS A 88 10.38 11.96 6.22
CA HIS A 88 9.80 12.14 4.89
C HIS A 88 8.90 10.96 4.48
N VAL A 89 9.29 9.73 4.82
CA VAL A 89 8.45 8.55 4.60
C VAL A 89 7.14 8.66 5.40
N LEU A 90 7.19 9.14 6.65
CA LEU A 90 5.98 9.38 7.43
C LEU A 90 5.12 10.49 6.83
N ASP A 91 5.70 11.59 6.33
CA ASP A 91 4.96 12.67 5.66
C ASP A 91 4.18 12.15 4.45
N LEU A 92 4.83 11.33 3.62
CA LEU A 92 4.20 10.71 2.45
C LEU A 92 3.08 9.73 2.86
N LEU A 93 3.32 8.91 3.88
CA LEU A 93 2.33 7.95 4.36
C LEU A 93 1.11 8.65 4.97
N GLU A 94 1.30 9.74 5.69
CA GLU A 94 0.19 10.52 6.29
C GLU A 94 -0.69 11.15 5.20
N ASP A 95 -0.09 11.81 4.21
CA ASP A 95 -0.79 12.40 3.07
C ASP A 95 -1.54 11.34 2.25
N ALA A 96 -0.88 10.22 1.95
CA ALA A 96 -1.48 9.12 1.20
C ALA A 96 -2.60 8.39 1.97
N CYS A 97 -2.46 8.19 3.28
CA CYS A 97 -3.50 7.56 4.10
C CYS A 97 -4.79 8.37 4.10
N GLU A 98 -4.69 9.71 4.18
CA GLU A 98 -5.86 10.59 4.11
C GLU A 98 -6.56 10.50 2.74
N GLY A 99 -5.80 10.54 1.64
CA GLY A 99 -6.37 10.37 0.30
C GLY A 99 -6.98 8.98 0.07
N LEU A 100 -6.35 7.92 0.58
CA LEU A 100 -6.87 6.56 0.50
C LEU A 100 -8.19 6.43 1.27
N TYR A 101 -8.26 6.99 2.48
CA TYR A 101 -9.49 7.02 3.26
C TYR A 101 -10.63 7.71 2.51
N ASN A 102 -10.37 8.89 1.93
CA ASN A 102 -11.37 9.64 1.16
C ASN A 102 -11.82 8.85 -0.09
N HIS A 103 -10.89 8.19 -0.78
CA HIS A 103 -11.20 7.32 -1.92
C HIS A 103 -12.16 6.17 -1.54
N LEU A 104 -11.86 5.49 -0.43
CA LEU A 104 -12.68 4.38 0.07
C LEU A 104 -14.06 4.85 0.51
N MET A 105 -14.15 6.01 1.17
CA MET A 105 -15.43 6.59 1.59
C MET A 105 -16.32 6.95 0.39
N ALA A 106 -15.78 7.63 -0.62
CA ALA A 106 -16.53 8.00 -1.82
C ALA A 106 -17.06 6.77 -2.58
N ARG A 107 -16.26 5.69 -2.67
CA ARG A 107 -16.69 4.44 -3.32
C ARG A 107 -17.78 3.71 -2.53
N ASN A 108 -17.72 3.73 -1.20
CA ASN A 108 -18.74 3.14 -0.34
C ASN A 108 -20.08 3.86 -0.43
N GLU A 109 -20.09 5.17 -0.64
CA GLU A 109 -21.32 5.95 -0.86
C GLU A 109 -21.96 5.62 -2.21
N GLN A 110 -21.15 5.45 -3.26
CA GLN A 110 -21.63 5.05 -4.59
C GLN A 110 -22.21 3.63 -4.62
N SER A 111 -21.69 2.73 -3.77
CA SER A 111 -22.16 1.34 -3.70
C SER A 111 -23.48 1.18 -2.93
N LYS A 112 -23.95 2.23 -2.24
CA LYS A 112 -25.23 2.26 -1.51
C LYS A 112 -26.38 2.87 -2.31
N SER A 113 -26.10 3.43 -3.49
CA SER A 113 -27.09 4.00 -4.42
C SER A 113 -27.43 3.01 -5.52
#